data_AF-A0A345RM27-F1
#
_entry.id   AF-A0A345RM27-F1
#
_cell.length_a   1.000
_cell.length_b   1.000
_cell.length_c   1.000
_cell.angle_alpha   90.00
_cell.angle_beta   90.00
_cell.angle_gamma   90.00
#
_symmetry.space_group_name_H-M   'P 1'
#
loop_
_entity.id
_entity.type
_entity.pdbx_description
1 polymer ?
#
loop_
_entity_poly.entity_id
_entity_poly.type
_entity_poly.pdbx_seq_one_letter_code
_entity_poly.pdbx_strand_id
1 'polypeptide(L)'
;MTSTEREALIRRGLRFAVTGLFVTALHALVAVFFINFVSPQPPLANGVAFAVATVVSYVINTTWSFSARLHGKTLLRFLLVSAGGFLLAMFVAWAAQMAGLHYLLGIVAVALTIPAFTFVLHNFWTYR
;
A
#
# COMPACT_ATOMS: atom_id res chain seq x y z
N MET A 1 10.82 0.58 25.08
CA MET A 1 11.36 1.28 23.89
C MET A 1 12.18 2.46 24.36
N THR A 2 13.42 2.57 23.91
CA THR A 2 14.23 3.77 24.11
C THR A 2 13.71 4.92 23.23
N SER A 3 14.12 6.17 23.51
CA SER A 3 13.80 7.33 22.67
C SER A 3 14.23 7.12 21.22
N THR A 4 15.43 6.56 21.01
CA THR A 4 16.01 6.27 19.69
C THR A 4 15.19 5.25 18.89
N GLU A 5 14.68 4.20 19.55
CA GLU A 5 13.81 3.21 18.89
C GLU A 5 12.48 3.83 18.44
N ARG A 6 11.92 4.73 19.26
CA ARG A 6 10.69 5.46 18.93
C ARG A 6 10.91 6.39 17.73
N GLU A 7 12.00 7.13 17.70
CA GLU A 7 12.35 8.01 16.57
C GLU A 7 12.52 7.21 15.27
N ALA A 8 13.18 6.06 15.33
CA ALA A 8 13.35 5.19 14.18
C ALA A 8 12.00 4.67 13.63
N LEU A 9 11.07 4.27 14.52
CA LEU A 9 9.72 3.86 14.10
C LEU A 9 8.94 5.00 13.46
N ILE A 10 8.94 6.19 14.06
CA ILE A 10 8.26 7.37 13.51
C ILE A 10 8.81 7.70 12.13
N ARG A 11 10.14 7.70 11.96
CA ARG A 11 10.78 7.96 10.68
C ARG A 11 10.36 6.94 9.61
N ARG A 12 10.32 5.65 9.94
CA ARG A 12 9.85 4.59 9.03
C ARG A 12 8.38 4.81 8.66
N GLY A 13 7.55 5.14 9.64
CA GLY A 13 6.12 5.44 9.43
C GLY A 13 5.88 6.61 8.48
N LEU A 14 6.62 7.71 8.68
CA LEU A 14 6.54 8.89 7.80
C LEU A 14 6.98 8.56 6.36
N ARG A 15 8.10 7.85 6.20
CA ARG A 15 8.56 7.40 4.87
C ARG A 15 7.56 6.48 4.20
N PHE A 16 6.98 5.56 4.96
CA PHE A 16 5.94 4.65 4.47
C PHE A 16 4.70 5.43 4.00
N ALA A 17 4.24 6.40 4.79
CA ALA A 17 3.10 7.25 4.44
C ALA A 17 3.36 8.06 3.16
N VAL A 18 4.54 8.70 3.06
CA VAL A 18 4.97 9.44 1.86
C VAL A 18 5.03 8.51 0.64
N THR A 19 5.59 7.31 0.80
CA THR A 19 5.63 6.30 -0.26
C THR A 19 4.23 5.90 -0.70
N GLY A 20 3.31 5.69 0.24
CA GLY A 20 1.91 5.34 -0.06
C GLY A 20 1.19 6.41 -0.89
N LEU A 21 1.32 7.68 -0.51
CA LEU A 21 0.76 8.81 -1.26
C LEU A 21 1.35 8.90 -2.67
N PHE A 22 2.68 8.80 -2.77
CA PHE A 22 3.38 8.81 -4.06
C PHE A 22 2.92 7.66 -4.97
N VAL A 23 2.87 6.44 -4.45
CA VAL A 23 2.45 5.25 -5.22
C VAL A 23 0.99 5.36 -5.66
N THR A 24 0.12 5.94 -4.83
CA THR A 24 -1.29 6.17 -5.18
C THR A 24 -1.40 7.18 -6.33
N ALA A 25 -0.65 8.29 -6.27
CA ALA A 25 -0.61 9.26 -7.35
C ALA A 25 -0.02 8.65 -8.64
N LEU A 26 1.04 7.85 -8.51
CA LEU A 26 1.63 7.11 -9.63
C LEU A 26 0.64 6.16 -10.28
N HIS A 27 -0.14 5.42 -9.48
CA HIS A 27 -1.18 4.52 -9.99
C HIS A 27 -2.20 5.30 -10.83
N ALA A 28 -2.73 6.40 -10.31
CA ALA A 28 -3.68 7.25 -11.03
C ALA A 28 -3.08 7.78 -12.33
N LEU A 29 -1.82 8.25 -12.29
CA LEU A 29 -1.12 8.77 -13.48
C LEU A 29 -0.91 7.69 -14.55
N VAL A 30 -0.47 6.49 -14.16
CA VAL A 30 -0.28 5.38 -15.10
C VAL A 30 -1.63 4.94 -15.69
N ALA A 31 -2.69 4.86 -14.88
CA ALA A 31 -4.02 4.50 -15.37
C ALA A 31 -4.54 5.53 -16.38
N VAL A 32 -4.44 6.82 -16.07
CA VAL A 32 -4.85 7.92 -16.98
C VAL A 32 -4.04 7.89 -18.26
N PHE A 33 -2.71 7.73 -18.17
CA PHE A 33 -1.85 7.65 -19.35
C PHE A 33 -2.23 6.44 -20.22
N PHE A 34 -2.41 5.27 -19.63
CA PHE A 34 -2.75 4.05 -20.36
C PHE A 34 -4.10 4.17 -21.07
N ILE A 35 -5.11 4.75 -20.42
CA ILE A 35 -6.44 4.99 -21.00
C ILE A 35 -6.36 5.92 -22.21
N ASN A 36 -5.59 7.00 -22.12
CA ASN A 36 -5.55 8.03 -23.16
C ASN A 36 -4.65 7.67 -24.35
N PHE A 37 -3.61 6.85 -24.15
CA PHE A 37 -2.58 6.64 -25.17
C PHE A 37 -2.38 5.18 -25.62
N VAL A 38 -2.93 4.20 -24.90
CA VAL A 38 -2.68 2.77 -25.20
C VAL A 38 -3.97 2.00 -25.45
N SER A 39 -4.89 1.99 -24.48
CA SER A 39 -6.17 1.31 -24.63
C SER A 39 -7.22 1.97 -23.73
N PRO A 40 -8.40 2.31 -24.26
CA PRO A 40 -9.44 2.98 -23.49
C PRO A 40 -10.13 2.05 -22.47
N GLN A 41 -9.78 0.76 -22.41
CA GLN A 41 -10.41 -0.22 -21.53
C GLN A 41 -9.97 -0.03 -20.07
N PRO A 42 -10.86 0.44 -19.16
CA PRO A 42 -10.47 0.72 -17.77
C PRO A 42 -9.93 -0.49 -16.99
N PRO A 43 -10.44 -1.73 -17.16
CA PRO A 43 -9.88 -2.89 -16.47
C PRO A 43 -8.41 -3.16 -16.80
N LEU A 44 -8.03 -3.05 -18.09
CA LEU A 44 -6.64 -3.25 -18.51
C LEU A 44 -5.73 -2.15 -17.97
N ALA A 45 -6.16 -0.89 -18.05
CA ALA A 45 -5.39 0.24 -17.53
C ALA A 45 -5.15 0.12 -16.02
N ASN A 46 -6.18 -0.23 -15.25
CA ASN A 46 -6.05 -0.46 -13.81
C ASN A 46 -5.12 -1.62 -13.49
N GLY A 47 -5.18 -2.72 -14.24
CA GLY A 47 -4.28 -3.87 -14.06
C GLY A 47 -2.81 -3.49 -14.24
N VAL A 48 -2.50 -2.76 -15.31
CA VAL A 48 -1.12 -2.27 -15.58
C VAL A 48 -0.68 -1.27 -14.51
N ALA A 49 -1.53 -0.29 -14.19
CA ALA A 49 -1.24 0.69 -13.15
C ALA A 49 -1.02 0.04 -11.78
N PHE A 50 -1.78 -1.00 -11.45
CA PHE A 50 -1.64 -1.75 -10.20
C PHE A 50 -0.31 -2.51 -10.15
N ALA A 51 0.08 -3.18 -11.24
CA ALA A 51 1.35 -3.88 -11.33
C ALA A 51 2.54 -2.91 -11.16
N VAL A 52 2.53 -1.79 -11.89
CA VAL A 52 3.57 -0.75 -11.79
C VAL A 52 3.64 -0.19 -10.37
N ALA A 53 2.49 0.20 -9.81
CA ALA A 53 2.41 0.75 -8.45
C ALA A 53 2.94 -0.25 -7.40
N THR A 54 2.63 -1.54 -7.54
CA THR A 54 3.08 -2.59 -6.62
C THR A 54 4.59 -2.77 -6.68
N VAL A 55 5.18 -2.84 -7.89
CA VAL A 55 6.64 -2.97 -8.06
C VAL A 55 7.36 -1.75 -7.48
N VAL A 56 6.90 -0.54 -7.81
CA VAL A 56 7.49 0.71 -7.30
C VAL A 56 7.34 0.81 -5.78
N SER A 57 6.17 0.45 -5.24
CA SER A 57 5.93 0.40 -3.80
C SER A 57 6.88 -0.57 -3.09
N TYR A 58 7.09 -1.76 -3.65
CA TYR A 58 8.04 -2.73 -3.09
C TYR A 58 9.47 -2.17 -3.08
N VAL A 59 9.92 -1.60 -4.20
CA VAL A 59 11.28 -1.06 -4.30
C VAL A 59 11.51 0.09 -3.32
N ILE A 60 10.62 1.08 -3.29
CA ILE A 60 10.77 2.25 -2.41
C ILE A 60 10.63 1.84 -0.94
N ASN A 61 9.63 1.01 -0.60
CA ASN A 61 9.47 0.59 0.78
C ASN A 61 10.66 -0.24 1.27
N THR A 62 11.18 -1.15 0.45
CA THR A 62 12.34 -1.96 0.82
C THR A 62 13.58 -1.09 0.99
N THR A 63 13.93 -0.28 -0.02
CA THR A 63 15.21 0.43 -0.07
C THR A 63 15.24 1.71 0.77
N TRP A 64 14.10 2.42 0.88
CA TRP A 64 14.03 3.73 1.54
C TRP A 64 13.22 3.72 2.84
N SER A 65 11.99 3.20 2.84
CA SER A 65 11.14 3.22 4.05
C SER A 65 11.72 2.37 5.17
N PHE A 66 12.16 1.14 4.84
CA PHE A 66 12.69 0.17 5.80
C PHE A 66 14.20 -0.04 5.70
N SER A 67 14.86 0.52 4.68
CA SER A 67 16.32 0.44 4.47
C SER A 67 16.86 -1.00 4.50
N ALA A 68 16.11 -1.93 3.91
CA ALA A 68 16.46 -3.33 3.72
C ALA A 68 17.00 -3.60 2.31
N ARG A 69 17.53 -4.81 2.09
CA ARG A 69 18.01 -5.26 0.78
C ARG A 69 16.88 -5.94 -0.01
N LEU A 70 16.87 -5.73 -1.32
CA LEU A 70 15.95 -6.41 -2.24
C LEU A 70 16.30 -7.90 -2.31
N HIS A 71 15.32 -8.76 -2.02
CA HIS A 71 15.49 -10.20 -2.11
C HIS A 71 14.14 -10.89 -2.42
N GLY A 72 14.14 -12.07 -3.04
CA GLY A 72 12.93 -12.86 -3.28
C GLY A 72 12.12 -13.14 -2.00
N LYS A 73 12.80 -13.32 -0.85
CA LYS A 73 12.12 -13.52 0.45
C LYS A 73 11.34 -12.27 0.90
N THR A 74 11.92 -11.07 0.76
CA THR A 74 11.25 -9.82 1.11
C THR A 74 10.12 -9.52 0.13
N LEU A 75 10.30 -9.84 -1.16
CA LEU A 75 9.24 -9.73 -2.16
C LEU A 75 8.06 -10.64 -1.84
N LEU A 76 8.29 -11.91 -1.52
CA LEU A 76 7.21 -12.85 -1.17
C LEU A 76 6.44 -12.36 0.07
N ARG A 77 7.15 -11.96 1.13
CA ARG A 77 6.53 -11.40 2.34
C ARG A 77 5.74 -10.13 2.01
N PHE A 78 6.29 -9.22 1.20
CA PHE A 78 5.60 -8.01 0.76
C PHE A 78 4.29 -8.34 0.05
N LEU A 79 4.32 -9.25 -0.93
CA LEU A 79 3.14 -9.69 -1.66
C LEU A 79 2.10 -10.34 -0.75
N LEU A 80 2.52 -11.14 0.22
CA LEU A 80 1.61 -11.74 1.21
C LEU A 80 0.94 -10.67 2.08
N VAL A 81 1.69 -9.66 2.53
CA VAL A 81 1.10 -8.54 3.28
C VAL A 81 0.19 -7.71 2.39
N SER A 82 0.54 -7.46 1.13
CA SER A 82 -0.32 -6.72 0.18
C SER A 82 -1.63 -7.47 -0.08
N ALA A 83 -1.58 -8.79 -0.26
CA ALA A 83 -2.76 -9.63 -0.42
C ALA A 83 -3.63 -9.62 0.85
N GLY A 84 -3.01 -9.73 2.03
CA GLY A 84 -3.72 -9.61 3.31
C GLY A 84 -4.35 -8.23 3.49
N GLY A 85 -3.65 -7.16 3.12
CA GLY A 85 -4.16 -5.79 3.14
C GLY A 85 -5.35 -5.59 2.19
N PHE A 86 -5.32 -6.23 1.01
CA PHE A 86 -6.44 -6.23 0.08
C PHE A 86 -7.67 -6.95 0.64
N LEU A 87 -7.48 -8.14 1.22
CA LEU A 87 -8.60 -8.87 1.85
C LEU A 87 -9.19 -8.07 3.02
N LEU A 88 -8.34 -7.43 3.81
CA LEU A 88 -8.77 -6.53 4.88
C LEU A 88 -9.53 -5.32 4.33
N ALA A 89 -9.09 -4.75 3.20
CA ALA A 89 -9.80 -3.67 2.50
C ALA A 89 -11.24 -4.06 2.18
N MET A 90 -11.40 -5.22 1.55
CA MET A 90 -12.70 -5.76 1.16
C MET A 90 -13.57 -6.01 2.38
N PHE A 91 -13.01 -6.59 3.44
CA PHE A 91 -13.72 -6.85 4.68
C PHE A 91 -14.17 -5.56 5.37
N VAL A 92 -13.31 -4.56 5.51
CA VAL A 92 -13.65 -3.27 6.14
C VAL A 92 -14.71 -2.52 5.33
N ALA A 93 -14.59 -2.49 4.00
CA ALA A 93 -15.60 -1.89 3.14
C ALA A 93 -16.96 -2.59 3.27
N TRP A 94 -16.96 -3.93 3.27
CA TRP A 94 -18.18 -4.73 3.45
C TRP A 94 -18.80 -4.53 4.84
N ALA A 95 -18.00 -4.51 5.90
CA ALA A 95 -18.47 -4.28 7.26
C ALA A 95 -19.09 -2.88 7.41
N ALA A 96 -18.46 -1.85 6.82
CA ALA A 96 -18.99 -0.50 6.80
C ALA A 96 -20.34 -0.42 6.06
N GLN A 97 -20.46 -1.11 4.92
CA GLN A 97 -21.70 -1.23 4.18
C GLN A 97 -22.79 -1.94 5.00
N MET A 98 -22.46 -3.05 5.66
CA MET A 98 -23.40 -3.82 6.49
C MET A 98 -23.87 -3.02 7.72
N ALA A 99 -23.02 -2.13 8.24
CA ALA A 99 -23.37 -1.19 9.30
C ALA A 99 -24.22 0.00 8.80
N GLY A 100 -24.57 0.06 7.52
CA GLY A 100 -25.36 1.15 6.94
C GLY A 100 -24.61 2.48 6.83
N LEU A 101 -23.26 2.47 6.89
CA LEU A 101 -22.48 3.68 6.78
C LEU A 101 -22.49 4.24 5.35
N HIS A 102 -22.41 5.56 5.24
CA HIS A 102 -22.21 6.22 3.95
C HIS A 102 -20.90 5.75 3.31
N TYR A 103 -20.89 5.53 1.98
CA TYR A 103 -19.75 4.95 1.27
C TYR A 103 -18.43 5.71 1.49
N LEU A 104 -18.49 7.04 1.64
CA LEU A 104 -17.32 7.86 1.97
C LEU A 104 -16.69 7.49 3.32
N LEU A 105 -17.50 7.17 4.32
CA LEU A 105 -17.01 6.70 5.62
C LEU A 105 -16.35 5.33 5.50
N GLY A 106 -16.87 4.45 4.65
CA GLY A 106 -16.23 3.19 4.29
C GLY A 106 -14.85 3.40 3.65
N ILE A 107 -14.74 4.32 2.69
CA ILE A 107 -13.46 4.69 2.06
C ILE A 107 -12.47 5.23 3.09
N VAL A 108 -12.91 6.12 4.00
CA VAL A 108 -12.05 6.66 5.07
C VAL A 108 -11.58 5.54 6.00
N ALA A 109 -12.47 4.63 6.39
CA ALA A 109 -12.12 3.49 7.25
C ALA A 109 -11.06 2.59 6.61
N VAL A 110 -11.23 2.26 5.32
CA VAL A 110 -10.27 1.51 4.51
C VAL A 110 -8.92 2.26 4.41
N ALA A 111 -8.95 3.55 4.09
CA ALA A 111 -7.77 4.39 3.89
C ALA A 111 -6.94 4.58 5.18
N LEU A 112 -7.55 4.51 6.36
CA LEU A 112 -6.84 4.57 7.64
C LEU A 112 -6.37 3.20 8.11
N THR A 113 -7.18 2.16 7.93
CA THR A 113 -6.92 0.82 8.48
C THR A 113 -5.81 0.10 7.72
N ILE A 114 -5.82 0.14 6.39
CA ILE A 114 -4.89 -0.65 5.58
C ILE A 114 -3.43 -0.17 5.73
N PRO A 115 -3.12 1.15 5.64
CA PRO A 115 -1.75 1.59 5.82
C PRO A 115 -1.21 1.25 7.20
N ALA A 116 -2.03 1.35 8.25
CA ALA A 116 -1.64 0.96 9.60
C ALA A 116 -1.33 -0.54 9.69
N PHE A 117 -2.23 -1.39 9.19
CA PHE A 117 -2.06 -2.84 9.18
C PHE A 117 -0.82 -3.27 8.39
N THR A 118 -0.68 -2.77 7.17
CA THR A 118 0.44 -3.12 6.29
C THR A 118 1.77 -2.61 6.85
N PHE A 119 1.81 -1.40 7.41
CA PHE A 119 3.00 -0.86 8.07
C PHE A 119 3.47 -1.75 9.24
N VAL A 120 2.55 -2.17 10.12
CA VAL A 120 2.86 -3.05 11.25
C VAL A 120 3.48 -4.36 10.74
N LEU A 121 2.84 -5.03 9.79
CA LEU A 121 3.38 -6.27 9.24
C LEU A 121 4.70 -6.07 8.51
N HIS A 122 4.88 -4.96 7.81
CA HIS A 122 6.15 -4.66 7.14
C HIS A 122 7.29 -4.44 8.14
N ASN A 123 7.02 -3.67 9.19
CA ASN A 123 8.01 -3.32 10.21
C ASN A 123 8.39 -4.50 11.11
N PHE A 124 7.43 -5.36 11.46
CA PHE A 124 7.64 -6.45 12.41
C PHE A 124 7.87 -7.82 11.77
N TRP A 125 7.57 -7.99 10.47
CA TRP A 125 7.71 -9.29 9.80
C TRP A 125 8.40 -9.21 8.44
N THR A 126 7.98 -8.32 7.53
CA THR A 126 8.55 -8.28 6.16
C THR A 126 10.05 -7.97 6.18
N TYR A 127 10.43 -6.90 6.89
CA TYR A 127 11.79 -6.35 6.91
C TYR A 127 12.52 -6.56 8.25
N ARG A 128 12.09 -7.56 9.02
CA ARG A 128 12.91 -8.20 10.04
C ARG A 128 13.64 -9.40 9.45
#